data_AF-A0A4Q2DSF3-F1
#
_entry.id   AF-A0A4Q2DSF3-F1
#
_cell.length_a   1.000
_cell.length_b   1.000
_cell.length_c   1.000
_cell.angle_alpha   90.00
_cell.angle_beta   90.00
_cell.angle_gamma   90.00
#
_symmetry.space_group_name_H-M   'P 1'
#
loop_
_entity.id
_entity.type
_entity.pdbx_description
1 polymer ?
#
loop_
_entity_poly.entity_id
_entity_poly.type
_entity_poly.pdbx_seq_one_letter_code
_entity_poly.pdbx_strand_id
1 'polypeptide(L)'
;MGRRLKYRTQEEQKAARQTQRLQRSLQPGAKEIRREQNRKAYAKRKVVVVPEPSEVIRALSAMEISDDTYEHIYVHYSITAGPLKLPDAILTDADFQNMTGHPPYSSHIIDHPSFEKDWSLISATLHGYATRKFVLEQTRWIDEAANRDRASLSSELTKQYQHLMGEWEIFGIEVREHGKDPDSLPTELITFQNRLWTSRRLMWLMADLESLKEGTDSLFVALHARLGHFR
;
A
#
# COMPACT_ATOMS: atom_id res chain seq x y z
N MET A 1 -19.55 -4.35 59.30
CA MET A 1 -18.31 -3.55 59.26
C MET A 1 -18.35 -2.60 58.07
N GLY A 2 -18.51 -1.29 58.28
CA GLY A 2 -18.65 -0.31 57.19
C GLY A 2 -17.28 0.17 56.67
N ARG A 3 -17.11 0.22 55.34
CA ARG A 3 -15.94 0.81 54.67
C ARG A 3 -15.81 2.29 55.08
N ARG A 4 -14.77 2.64 55.84
CA ARG A 4 -14.43 4.04 56.13
C ARG A 4 -13.91 4.71 54.85
N LEU A 5 -14.43 5.91 54.56
CA LEU A 5 -13.89 6.79 53.53
C LEU A 5 -12.44 7.18 53.89
N LYS A 6 -11.53 7.03 52.93
CA LYS A 6 -10.09 7.29 53.09
C LYS A 6 -9.75 8.77 53.33
N TYR A 7 -10.64 9.69 52.95
CA TYR A 7 -10.49 11.13 53.12
C TYR A 7 -11.82 11.71 53.62
N ARG A 8 -11.77 12.69 54.52
CA ARG A 8 -12.95 13.33 55.12
C ARG A 8 -13.44 14.52 54.30
N THR A 9 -12.56 15.18 53.53
CA THR A 9 -12.93 16.35 52.70
C THR A 9 -12.33 16.29 51.29
N GLN A 10 -12.89 17.06 50.35
CA GLN A 10 -12.33 17.21 49.00
C GLN A 10 -10.94 17.87 49.01
N GLU A 11 -10.68 18.76 49.97
CA GLU A 11 -9.38 19.42 50.13
C GLU A 11 -8.31 18.42 50.59
N GLU A 12 -8.61 17.55 51.56
CA GLU A 12 -7.72 16.45 51.95
C GLU A 12 -7.40 15.52 50.77
N GLN A 13 -8.41 15.22 49.96
CA GLN A 13 -8.22 14.40 48.76
C GLN A 13 -7.31 15.09 47.73
N LYS A 14 -7.45 16.40 47.53
CA LYS A 14 -6.58 17.19 46.63
C LYS A 14 -5.15 17.26 47.15
N ALA A 15 -4.98 17.56 48.44
CA ALA A 15 -3.67 17.61 49.10
C ALA A 15 -2.95 16.27 49.00
N ALA A 16 -3.62 15.16 49.35
CA ALA A 16 -3.04 13.82 49.27
C ALA A 16 -2.64 13.43 47.83
N ARG A 17 -3.43 13.85 46.82
CA ARG A 17 -3.08 13.66 45.40
C ARG A 17 -1.86 14.49 45.00
N GLN A 18 -1.73 15.71 45.49
CA GLN A 18 -0.53 16.53 45.28
C GLN A 18 0.71 15.90 45.91
N THR A 19 0.62 15.46 47.17
CA THR A 19 1.74 14.81 47.86
C THR A 19 2.15 13.51 47.17
N GLN A 20 1.19 12.68 46.73
CA GLN A 20 1.49 11.47 45.95
C GLN A 20 2.15 11.80 44.60
N ARG A 21 1.71 12.85 43.90
CA ARG A 21 2.34 13.29 42.65
C ARG A 21 3.78 13.75 42.88
N LEU A 22 4.03 14.45 43.98
CA LEU A 22 5.35 14.94 44.36
C LEU A 22 6.27 13.77 44.73
N GLN A 23 5.83 12.85 45.59
CA GLN A 23 6.58 11.64 45.95
C GLN A 23 6.92 10.79 44.72
N ARG A 24 5.97 10.56 43.81
CA ARG A 24 6.22 9.83 42.55
C ARG A 24 7.22 10.55 41.64
N SER A 25 7.30 11.87 41.70
CA SER A 25 8.25 12.66 40.90
C SER A 25 9.68 12.62 41.41
N LEU A 26 9.84 12.32 42.71
CA LEU A 26 11.12 12.24 43.40
C LEU A 26 11.71 10.83 43.40
N GLN A 27 10.96 9.81 42.95
CA GLN A 27 11.48 8.45 42.85
C GLN A 27 12.59 8.35 41.79
N PRO A 28 13.66 7.58 42.05
CA PRO A 28 14.66 7.27 41.04
C PRO A 28 14.00 6.69 39.79
N GLY A 29 14.40 7.16 38.60
CA GLY A 29 13.83 6.73 37.32
C GLY A 29 12.48 7.37 36.92
N ALA A 30 11.88 8.21 37.77
CA ALA A 30 10.61 8.88 37.45
C ALA A 30 10.68 9.77 36.20
N LYS A 31 11.87 10.35 35.91
CA LYS A 31 12.10 11.12 34.67
C LYS A 31 12.09 10.23 33.43
N GLU A 32 12.72 9.05 33.45
CA GLU A 32 12.69 8.11 32.32
C GLU A 32 11.26 7.61 32.09
N ILE A 33 10.55 7.22 33.15
CA ILE A 33 9.15 6.75 33.06
C ILE A 33 8.26 7.83 32.44
N ARG A 34 8.39 9.09 32.86
CA ARG A 34 7.63 10.21 32.26
C ARG A 34 8.03 10.47 30.82
N ARG A 35 9.32 10.42 30.49
CA ARG A 35 9.79 10.56 29.10
C ARG A 35 9.21 9.48 28.21
N GLU A 36 9.18 8.24 28.69
CA GLU A 36 8.63 7.12 27.93
C GLU A 36 7.10 7.19 27.81
N GLN A 37 6.39 7.58 28.88
CA GLN A 37 4.95 7.86 28.82
C GLN A 37 4.63 9.00 27.86
N ASN A 38 5.39 10.09 27.89
CA ASN A 38 5.24 11.20 26.95
C ASN A 38 5.60 10.79 25.52
N ARG A 39 6.64 9.96 25.32
CA ARG A 39 6.99 9.39 24.01
C ARG A 39 5.84 8.53 23.48
N LYS A 40 5.26 7.67 24.31
CA LYS A 40 4.09 6.85 23.97
C LYS A 40 2.86 7.70 23.68
N ALA A 41 2.59 8.73 24.48
CA ALA A 41 1.47 9.65 24.27
C ALA A 41 1.64 10.51 23.01
N TYR A 42 2.87 10.95 22.72
CA TYR A 42 3.22 11.70 21.52
C TYR A 42 3.15 10.82 20.27
N ALA A 43 3.64 9.58 20.34
CA ALA A 43 3.48 8.60 19.27
C ALA A 43 2.00 8.33 18.96
N LYS A 44 1.15 8.20 20.00
CA LYS A 44 -0.31 8.10 19.84
C LYS A 44 -0.97 9.34 19.23
N ARG A 45 -0.31 10.50 19.33
CA ARG A 45 -0.79 11.80 18.80
C ARG A 45 -0.14 12.20 17.48
N LYS A 46 0.75 11.38 16.90
CA LYS A 46 1.23 11.65 15.54
C LYS A 46 0.02 11.62 14.61
N VAL A 47 -0.28 12.77 14.03
CA VAL A 47 -1.29 12.93 13.02
C VAL A 47 -0.89 12.03 11.86
N VAL A 48 -1.77 11.10 11.48
CA VAL A 48 -1.60 10.35 10.25
C VAL A 48 -1.73 11.36 9.12
N VAL A 49 -0.62 11.61 8.42
CA VAL A 49 -0.59 12.52 7.27
C VAL A 49 -0.99 11.72 6.06
N VAL A 50 -2.04 12.17 5.38
CA VAL A 50 -2.48 11.60 4.10
C VAL A 50 -2.03 12.55 3.02
N PRO A 51 -1.20 12.09 2.06
CA PRO A 51 -0.82 12.88 0.90
C PRO A 51 -2.05 13.36 0.11
N GLU A 52 -1.91 14.39 -0.71
CA GLU A 52 -2.93 14.71 -1.73
C GLU A 52 -2.50 14.10 -3.07
N PRO A 53 -3.38 13.36 -3.78
CA PRO A 53 -3.00 12.76 -5.05
C PRO A 53 -3.06 13.84 -6.13
N SER A 54 -2.08 13.81 -7.04
CA SER A 54 -2.10 14.63 -8.25
C SER A 54 -3.31 14.30 -9.13
N GLU A 55 -3.78 15.27 -9.92
CA GLU A 55 -4.91 15.06 -10.83
C GLU A 55 -4.67 13.92 -11.82
N VAL A 56 -3.43 13.76 -12.28
CA VAL A 56 -3.02 12.69 -13.21
C VAL A 56 -3.18 11.32 -12.57
N ILE A 57 -2.75 11.15 -11.30
CA ILE A 57 -2.91 9.89 -10.57
C ILE A 57 -4.40 9.58 -10.39
N ARG A 58 -5.21 10.58 -9.99
CA ARG A 58 -6.66 10.38 -9.84
C ARG A 58 -7.31 9.97 -11.15
N ALA A 59 -7.03 10.70 -12.24
CA ALA A 59 -7.61 10.43 -13.55
C ALA A 59 -7.27 9.01 -14.03
N LEU A 60 -5.99 8.62 -13.96
CA LEU A 60 -5.54 7.28 -14.38
C LEU A 60 -6.08 6.18 -13.47
N SER A 61 -6.18 6.42 -12.16
CA SER A 61 -6.74 5.43 -11.23
C SER A 61 -8.21 5.10 -11.53
N ALA A 62 -8.95 6.08 -12.05
CA ALA A 62 -10.37 5.97 -12.39
C ALA A 62 -10.61 5.37 -13.78
N MET A 63 -9.58 5.25 -14.62
CA MET A 63 -9.70 4.60 -15.92
C MET A 63 -9.85 3.09 -15.75
N GLU A 64 -10.74 2.49 -16.54
CA GLU A 64 -10.84 1.04 -16.64
C GLU A 64 -9.60 0.44 -17.29
N ILE A 65 -9.23 -0.74 -16.80
CA ILE A 65 -8.20 -1.55 -17.40
C ILE A 65 -8.91 -2.47 -18.40
N SER A 66 -9.14 -1.96 -19.61
CA SER A 66 -9.60 -2.65 -20.84
C SER A 66 -10.87 -3.53 -20.82
N ASP A 67 -11.33 -3.84 -22.04
CA ASP A 67 -12.66 -4.30 -22.52
C ASP A 67 -13.16 -5.69 -22.04
N ASP A 68 -14.44 -6.04 -22.26
CA ASP A 68 -15.14 -7.22 -21.67
C ASP A 68 -14.45 -8.60 -21.84
N THR A 69 -13.72 -8.84 -22.94
CA THR A 69 -12.91 -10.07 -23.13
C THR A 69 -11.73 -10.17 -22.16
N TYR A 70 -11.42 -9.10 -21.45
CA TYR A 70 -10.32 -9.01 -20.50
C TYR A 70 -10.62 -9.72 -19.18
N GLU A 71 -11.89 -9.71 -18.76
CA GLU A 71 -12.30 -10.14 -17.42
C GLU A 71 -12.01 -11.63 -17.18
N HIS A 72 -12.32 -12.50 -18.14
CA HIS A 72 -12.14 -13.96 -17.94
C HIS A 72 -10.66 -14.38 -17.84
N ILE A 73 -9.76 -13.77 -18.63
CA ILE A 73 -8.31 -14.07 -18.59
C ILE A 73 -7.69 -13.46 -17.33
N TYR A 74 -8.06 -12.23 -17.02
CA TYR A 74 -7.66 -11.54 -15.80
C TYR A 74 -8.03 -12.37 -14.56
N VAL A 75 -9.29 -12.77 -14.45
CA VAL A 75 -9.79 -13.58 -13.33
C VAL A 75 -9.06 -14.91 -13.26
N HIS A 76 -8.88 -15.61 -14.40
CA HIS A 76 -8.15 -16.88 -14.42
C HIS A 76 -6.74 -16.73 -13.82
N TYR A 77 -5.93 -15.79 -14.33
CA TYR A 77 -4.55 -15.61 -13.90
C TYR A 77 -4.39 -14.91 -12.54
N SER A 78 -5.44 -14.24 -12.05
CA SER A 78 -5.49 -13.75 -10.66
C SER A 78 -5.54 -14.90 -9.64
N ILE A 79 -6.08 -16.05 -10.05
CA ILE A 79 -6.27 -17.24 -9.20
C ILE A 79 -5.20 -18.30 -9.48
N THR A 80 -4.84 -18.54 -10.75
CA THR A 80 -3.90 -19.59 -11.15
C THR A 80 -2.47 -19.07 -11.23
N ALA A 81 -1.55 -19.79 -10.58
CA ALA A 81 -0.12 -19.64 -10.84
C ALA A 81 0.24 -20.55 -12.03
N GLY A 82 0.52 -19.96 -13.18
CA GLY A 82 0.87 -20.73 -14.37
C GLY A 82 1.49 -19.85 -15.45
N PRO A 83 2.28 -20.44 -16.36
CA PRO A 83 2.82 -19.69 -17.48
C PRO A 83 1.72 -19.36 -18.50
N LEU A 84 1.90 -18.26 -19.24
CA LEU A 84 1.14 -17.98 -20.46
C LEU A 84 1.79 -18.69 -21.63
N LYS A 85 1.04 -19.57 -22.28
CA LYS A 85 1.49 -20.23 -23.51
C LYS A 85 0.99 -19.42 -24.71
N LEU A 86 1.93 -18.82 -25.42
CA LEU A 86 1.72 -18.21 -26.74
C LEU A 86 2.08 -19.25 -27.82
N PRO A 87 1.71 -19.02 -29.09
CA PRO A 87 2.05 -19.93 -30.18
C PRO A 87 3.55 -20.23 -30.31
N ASP A 88 4.40 -19.22 -30.08
CA ASP A 88 5.85 -19.30 -30.30
C ASP A 88 6.68 -19.07 -29.02
N ALA A 89 6.04 -18.80 -27.88
CA ALA A 89 6.73 -18.52 -26.61
C ALA A 89 5.93 -18.94 -25.37
N ILE A 90 6.63 -19.00 -24.24
CA ILE A 90 6.04 -19.25 -22.93
C ILE A 90 6.49 -18.14 -21.98
N LEU A 91 5.55 -17.34 -21.47
CA LEU A 91 5.83 -16.30 -20.48
C LEU A 91 5.59 -16.85 -19.07
N THR A 92 6.55 -16.65 -18.18
CA THR A 92 6.57 -17.14 -16.80
C THR A 92 6.34 -16.01 -15.79
N ASP A 93 6.17 -16.37 -14.50
CA ASP A 93 6.11 -15.39 -13.40
C ASP A 93 7.35 -14.48 -13.34
N ALA A 94 8.52 -14.95 -13.77
CA ALA A 94 9.74 -14.14 -13.83
C ALA A 94 9.67 -13.12 -14.98
N ASP A 95 9.09 -13.51 -16.12
CA ASP A 95 8.86 -12.61 -17.25
C ASP A 95 7.87 -11.51 -16.86
N PHE A 96 6.74 -11.87 -16.24
CA PHE A 96 5.78 -10.89 -15.72
C PHE A 96 6.38 -10.00 -14.65
N GLN A 97 7.26 -10.53 -13.79
CA GLN A 97 8.01 -9.71 -12.83
C GLN A 97 8.91 -8.70 -13.54
N ASN A 98 9.64 -9.11 -14.59
CA ASN A 98 10.48 -8.21 -15.36
C ASN A 98 9.65 -7.17 -16.14
N MET A 99 8.38 -7.47 -16.41
CA MET A 99 7.42 -6.53 -16.98
C MET A 99 6.78 -5.61 -15.94
N THR A 100 6.90 -5.90 -14.63
CA THR A 100 6.51 -4.93 -13.60
C THR A 100 7.55 -3.83 -13.56
N GLY A 101 7.12 -2.58 -13.79
CA GLY A 101 8.04 -1.45 -13.89
C GLY A 101 8.19 -0.98 -15.33
N HIS A 102 9.43 -0.89 -15.80
CA HIS A 102 9.79 -0.16 -17.00
C HIS A 102 10.69 -0.89 -17.98
N PRO A 103 10.68 -0.48 -19.25
CA PRO A 103 11.69 -0.87 -20.23
C PRO A 103 13.14 -0.58 -19.75
N PRO A 104 14.15 -1.29 -20.31
CA PRO A 104 13.99 -2.33 -21.31
C PRO A 104 13.47 -3.62 -20.68
N TYR A 105 12.32 -4.07 -21.16
CA TYR A 105 11.80 -5.39 -20.85
C TYR A 105 12.65 -6.42 -21.60
N SER A 106 12.66 -7.65 -21.11
CA SER A 106 13.51 -8.68 -21.70
C SER A 106 13.22 -8.84 -23.20
N SER A 107 14.29 -8.87 -24.00
CA SER A 107 14.22 -8.89 -25.47
C SER A 107 13.35 -10.04 -25.99
N HIS A 108 13.39 -11.21 -25.34
CA HIS A 108 12.54 -12.35 -25.72
C HIS A 108 11.02 -12.14 -25.55
N ILE A 109 10.61 -11.07 -24.85
CA ILE A 109 9.19 -10.68 -24.69
C ILE A 109 8.83 -9.65 -25.75
N ILE A 110 9.62 -8.58 -25.88
CA ILE A 110 9.34 -7.46 -26.81
C ILE A 110 9.62 -7.83 -28.28
N ASP A 111 10.56 -8.73 -28.53
CA ASP A 111 10.89 -9.24 -29.86
C ASP A 111 9.99 -10.42 -30.25
N HIS A 112 8.96 -10.74 -29.44
CA HIS A 112 8.02 -11.79 -29.78
C HIS A 112 7.31 -11.45 -31.11
N PRO A 113 7.35 -12.34 -32.13
CA PRO A 113 6.88 -12.01 -33.48
C PRO A 113 5.41 -11.58 -33.56
N SER A 114 4.59 -12.04 -32.61
CA SER A 114 3.17 -11.68 -32.50
C SER A 114 2.87 -10.77 -31.30
N PHE A 115 3.88 -10.10 -30.72
CA PHE A 115 3.75 -9.32 -29.48
C PHE A 115 2.56 -8.35 -29.50
N GLU A 116 2.47 -7.50 -30.52
CA GLU A 116 1.38 -6.52 -30.63
C GLU A 116 0.00 -7.19 -30.77
N LYS A 117 -0.06 -8.27 -31.55
CA LYS A 117 -1.30 -9.03 -31.79
C LYS A 117 -1.78 -9.73 -30.53
N ASP A 118 -0.86 -10.26 -29.74
CA ASP A 118 -1.14 -11.00 -28.51
C ASP A 118 -1.15 -10.08 -27.27
N TRP A 119 -0.94 -8.77 -27.44
CA TRP A 119 -0.77 -7.83 -26.34
C TRP A 119 -1.96 -7.81 -25.38
N SER A 120 -3.19 -7.88 -25.88
CA SER A 120 -4.39 -7.93 -25.02
C SER A 120 -4.37 -9.15 -24.08
N LEU A 121 -3.93 -10.30 -24.58
CA LEU A 121 -3.79 -11.53 -23.80
C LEU A 121 -2.64 -11.44 -22.78
N ILE A 122 -1.48 -10.92 -23.22
CA ILE A 122 -0.31 -10.69 -22.37
C ILE A 122 -0.64 -9.70 -21.25
N SER A 123 -1.31 -8.59 -21.57
CA SER A 123 -1.73 -7.56 -20.62
C SER A 123 -2.73 -8.09 -19.60
N ALA A 124 -3.76 -8.82 -20.03
CA ALA A 124 -4.73 -9.44 -19.13
C ALA A 124 -4.05 -10.40 -18.14
N THR A 125 -3.09 -11.17 -18.65
CA THR A 125 -2.29 -12.09 -17.83
C THR A 125 -1.40 -11.35 -16.84
N LEU A 126 -0.73 -10.28 -17.28
CA LEU A 126 0.11 -9.42 -16.43
C LEU A 126 -0.71 -8.82 -15.28
N HIS A 127 -1.94 -8.38 -15.51
CA HIS A 127 -2.79 -7.86 -14.44
C HIS A 127 -3.36 -8.94 -13.52
N GLY A 128 -3.64 -10.13 -14.04
CA GLY A 128 -3.90 -11.30 -13.21
C GLY A 128 -2.72 -11.58 -12.27
N TYR A 129 -1.50 -11.62 -12.82
CA TYR A 129 -0.26 -11.76 -12.04
C TYR A 129 -0.12 -10.64 -10.99
N ALA A 130 -0.27 -9.37 -11.38
CA ALA A 130 -0.11 -8.22 -10.50
C ALA A 130 -1.15 -8.23 -9.36
N THR A 131 -2.39 -8.60 -9.68
CA THR A 131 -3.47 -8.78 -8.70
C THR A 131 -3.13 -9.90 -7.72
N ARG A 132 -2.68 -11.05 -8.21
CA ARG A 132 -2.28 -12.19 -7.37
C ARG A 132 -1.17 -11.79 -6.40
N LYS A 133 -0.13 -11.10 -6.87
CA LYS A 133 0.95 -10.58 -6.01
C LYS A 133 0.42 -9.57 -4.99
N PHE A 134 -0.46 -8.66 -5.41
CA PHE A 134 -1.08 -7.70 -4.51
C PHE A 134 -1.93 -8.36 -3.43
N VAL A 135 -2.76 -9.35 -3.77
CA VAL A 135 -3.59 -10.09 -2.80
C VAL A 135 -2.71 -10.81 -1.77
N LEU A 136 -1.60 -11.43 -2.22
CA LEU A 136 -0.63 -12.06 -1.33
C LEU A 136 0.05 -11.03 -0.41
N GLU A 137 0.49 -9.89 -0.95
CA GLU A 137 1.08 -8.80 -0.20
C GLU A 137 0.11 -8.24 0.85
N GLN A 138 -1.13 -7.98 0.47
CA GLN A 138 -2.19 -7.46 1.35
C GLN A 138 -2.54 -8.46 2.45
N THR A 139 -2.67 -9.75 2.11
CA THR A 139 -2.96 -10.80 3.11
C THR A 139 -1.83 -10.87 4.13
N ARG A 140 -0.56 -10.94 3.67
CA ARG A 140 0.62 -10.90 4.56
C ARG A 140 0.62 -9.64 5.42
N TRP A 141 0.32 -8.49 4.81
CA TRP A 141 0.35 -7.22 5.50
C TRP A 141 -0.71 -7.13 6.59
N ILE A 142 -1.93 -7.61 6.36
CA ILE A 142 -2.99 -7.70 7.38
C ILE A 142 -2.52 -8.56 8.57
N ASP A 143 -1.96 -9.73 8.29
CA ASP A 143 -1.47 -10.65 9.33
C ASP A 143 -0.35 -10.02 10.16
N GLU A 144 0.61 -9.35 9.52
CA GLU A 144 1.71 -8.65 10.19
C GLU A 144 1.27 -7.37 10.91
N ALA A 145 0.24 -6.68 10.40
CA ALA A 145 -0.27 -5.42 10.92
C ALA A 145 -1.11 -5.58 12.18
N ALA A 146 -1.76 -6.75 12.37
CA ALA A 146 -2.64 -7.03 13.50
C ALA A 146 -2.03 -6.74 14.89
N ASN A 147 -0.70 -6.85 15.01
CA ASN A 147 0.02 -6.64 16.28
C ASN A 147 0.78 -5.30 16.35
N ARG A 148 0.67 -4.43 15.33
CA ARG A 148 1.40 -3.16 15.27
C ARG A 148 0.57 -2.02 15.82
N ASP A 149 1.24 -1.08 16.49
CA ASP A 149 0.57 0.15 16.92
C ASP A 149 0.31 1.09 15.72
N ARG A 150 -0.69 1.96 15.88
CA ARG A 150 -1.12 2.92 14.86
C ARG A 150 0.02 3.77 14.27
N ALA A 151 0.99 4.20 15.08
CA ALA A 151 2.08 5.03 14.59
C ALA A 151 3.04 4.22 13.71
N SER A 152 3.30 2.97 14.08
CA SER A 152 4.08 2.03 13.27
C SER A 152 3.40 1.71 11.95
N LEU A 153 2.07 1.48 11.96
CA LEU A 153 1.28 1.27 10.74
C LEU A 153 1.31 2.49 9.81
N SER A 154 1.11 3.69 10.36
CA SER A 154 1.16 4.93 9.59
C SER A 154 2.52 5.16 8.97
N SER A 155 3.58 4.91 9.72
CA SER A 155 4.96 5.00 9.22
C SER A 155 5.18 4.01 8.06
N GLU A 156 4.70 2.78 8.17
CA GLU A 156 4.93 1.76 7.15
C GLU A 156 4.13 2.04 5.87
N LEU A 157 2.84 2.39 5.99
CA LEU A 157 2.02 2.81 4.86
C LEU A 157 2.61 4.03 4.14
N THR A 158 3.13 5.00 4.90
CA THR A 158 3.77 6.19 4.32
C THR A 158 5.03 5.82 3.53
N LYS A 159 5.84 4.88 4.02
CA LYS A 159 7.02 4.39 3.28
C LYS A 159 6.61 3.68 1.99
N GLN A 160 5.58 2.83 2.04
CA GLN A 160 5.07 2.16 0.84
C GLN A 160 4.57 3.18 -0.18
N TYR A 161 3.82 4.19 0.28
CA TYR A 161 3.38 5.30 -0.57
C TYR A 161 4.56 6.04 -1.21
N GLN A 162 5.57 6.40 -0.42
CA GLN A 162 6.76 7.11 -0.91
C GLN A 162 7.55 6.27 -1.93
N HIS A 163 7.70 4.98 -1.67
CA HIS A 163 8.38 4.07 -2.59
C HIS A 163 7.63 4.00 -3.93
N LEU A 164 6.31 3.79 -3.89
CA LEU A 164 5.48 3.69 -5.08
C LEU A 164 5.37 5.03 -5.83
N MET A 165 5.42 6.16 -5.12
CA MET A 165 5.54 7.49 -5.72
C MET A 165 6.89 7.68 -6.41
N GLY A 166 7.98 7.16 -5.83
CA GLY A 166 9.29 7.16 -6.47
C GLY A 166 9.27 6.35 -7.77
N GLU A 167 8.66 5.16 -7.76
CA GLU A 167 8.43 4.39 -8.98
C GLU A 167 7.62 5.22 -9.98
N TRP A 168 6.50 5.82 -9.57
CA TRP A 168 5.65 6.70 -10.39
C TRP A 168 6.41 7.86 -11.07
N GLU A 169 7.33 8.50 -10.35
CA GLU A 169 8.13 9.60 -10.88
C GLU A 169 9.14 9.12 -11.91
N ILE A 170 9.77 7.97 -11.64
CA ILE A 170 10.61 7.25 -12.62
C ILE A 170 9.78 6.92 -13.87
N PHE A 171 8.50 6.50 -13.71
CA PHE A 171 7.57 6.33 -14.82
C PHE A 171 7.41 7.57 -15.69
N GLY A 172 7.34 8.75 -15.08
CA GLY A 172 7.23 10.00 -15.82
C GLY A 172 8.49 10.34 -16.61
N ILE A 173 9.68 10.07 -16.08
CA ILE A 173 10.96 10.42 -16.70
C ILE A 173 11.27 9.48 -17.87
N GLU A 174 11.22 8.17 -17.64
CA GLU A 174 11.66 7.17 -18.60
C GLU A 174 10.73 7.10 -19.82
N VAL A 175 9.41 7.26 -19.63
CA VAL A 175 8.45 7.39 -20.76
C VAL A 175 8.81 8.56 -21.68
N ARG A 176 9.21 9.70 -21.11
CA ARG A 176 9.61 10.88 -21.90
C ARG A 176 10.92 10.69 -22.64
N GLU A 177 11.78 9.80 -22.16
CA GLU A 177 13.07 9.50 -22.80
C GLU A 177 12.92 8.49 -23.93
N HIS A 178 12.13 7.44 -23.72
CA HIS A 178 11.84 6.44 -24.75
C HIS A 178 10.95 6.98 -25.86
N GLY A 179 9.93 7.80 -25.55
CA GLY A 179 9.06 8.42 -26.57
C GLY A 179 9.75 9.43 -27.51
N LYS A 180 11.07 9.64 -27.39
CA LYS A 180 11.89 10.43 -28.33
C LYS A 180 12.34 9.62 -29.54
N ASP A 181 12.30 8.30 -29.46
CA ASP A 181 12.67 7.41 -30.56
C ASP A 181 11.39 6.94 -31.29
N PRO A 182 11.13 7.40 -32.52
CA PRO A 182 9.92 7.06 -33.27
C PRO A 182 9.84 5.58 -33.67
N ASP A 183 10.95 4.82 -33.59
CA ASP A 183 10.97 3.38 -33.84
C ASP A 183 10.75 2.55 -32.55
N SER A 184 10.57 3.21 -31.40
CA SER A 184 10.48 2.57 -30.07
C SER A 184 9.04 2.30 -29.59
N LEU A 185 8.23 1.60 -30.39
CA LEU A 185 6.92 1.11 -29.95
C LEU A 185 6.91 -0.42 -29.97
N PRO A 186 6.90 -1.04 -28.77
CA PRO A 186 5.65 -1.31 -28.02
C PRO A 186 5.63 -0.77 -26.58
N THR A 187 6.70 -0.09 -26.17
CA THR A 187 6.99 0.29 -24.79
C THR A 187 5.93 1.19 -24.15
N GLU A 188 5.31 2.08 -24.91
CA GLU A 188 4.31 3.02 -24.40
C GLU A 188 3.03 2.34 -23.92
N LEU A 189 2.56 1.30 -24.63
CA LEU A 189 1.33 0.56 -24.28
C LEU A 189 1.49 -0.23 -22.97
N ILE A 190 2.63 -0.91 -22.81
CA ILE A 190 3.00 -1.62 -21.57
C ILE A 190 3.13 -0.62 -20.42
N THR A 191 3.83 0.48 -20.68
CA THR A 191 4.09 1.48 -19.65
C THR A 191 2.80 2.19 -19.22
N PHE A 192 1.85 2.38 -20.14
CA PHE A 192 0.52 2.91 -19.81
C PHE A 192 -0.24 2.00 -18.84
N GLN A 193 -0.30 0.69 -19.11
CA GLN A 193 -0.98 -0.26 -18.22
C GLN A 193 -0.32 -0.35 -16.84
N ASN A 194 1.02 -0.37 -16.79
CA ASN A 194 1.76 -0.32 -15.53
C ASN A 194 1.48 0.97 -14.76
N ARG A 195 1.34 2.12 -15.44
CA ARG A 195 0.94 3.39 -14.80
C ARG A 195 -0.50 3.32 -14.27
N LEU A 196 -1.45 2.72 -15.00
CA LEU A 196 -2.81 2.52 -14.48
C LEU A 196 -2.76 1.71 -13.17
N TRP A 197 -2.06 0.58 -13.17
CA TRP A 197 -1.92 -0.26 -11.98
C TRP A 197 -1.26 0.46 -10.80
N THR A 198 -0.12 1.12 -11.03
CA THR A 198 0.59 1.90 -10.01
C THR A 198 -0.27 3.04 -9.46
N SER A 199 -1.02 3.74 -10.30
CA SER A 199 -1.93 4.81 -9.86
C SER A 199 -3.06 4.30 -8.97
N ARG A 200 -3.64 3.13 -9.26
CA ARG A 200 -4.65 2.48 -8.41
C ARG A 200 -4.07 2.09 -7.05
N ARG A 201 -2.87 1.50 -7.03
CA ARG A 201 -2.18 1.16 -5.78
C ARG A 201 -1.87 2.39 -4.93
N LEU A 202 -1.45 3.51 -5.54
CA LEU A 202 -1.26 4.78 -4.84
C LEU A 202 -2.57 5.24 -4.18
N MET A 203 -3.67 5.24 -4.93
CA MET A 203 -4.99 5.62 -4.38
C MET A 203 -5.45 4.69 -3.25
N TRP A 204 -5.19 3.38 -3.34
CA TRP A 204 -5.48 2.46 -2.24
C TRP A 204 -4.66 2.73 -0.99
N LEU A 205 -3.35 2.99 -1.13
CA LEU A 205 -2.50 3.35 0.01
C LEU A 205 -2.94 4.65 0.68
N MET A 206 -3.44 5.60 -0.12
CA MET A 206 -4.01 6.84 0.40
C MET A 206 -5.31 6.60 1.15
N ALA A 207 -6.21 5.78 0.61
CA ALA A 207 -7.42 5.35 1.31
C ALA A 207 -7.11 4.59 2.60
N ASP A 208 -6.03 3.80 2.62
CA ASP A 208 -5.55 3.11 3.83
C ASP A 208 -5.05 4.10 4.89
N LEU A 209 -4.26 5.10 4.48
CA LEU A 209 -3.81 6.15 5.38
C LEU A 209 -5.00 6.98 5.92
N GLU A 210 -6.02 7.26 5.09
CA GLU A 210 -7.23 7.95 5.53
C GLU A 210 -8.06 7.09 6.50
N SER A 211 -8.23 5.81 6.20
CA SER A 211 -8.90 4.86 7.11
C SER A 211 -8.15 4.77 8.44
N LEU A 212 -6.82 4.79 8.42
CA LEU A 212 -5.99 4.82 9.63
C LEU A 212 -6.11 6.13 10.41
N LYS A 213 -6.53 7.25 9.81
CA LYS A 213 -6.91 8.48 10.54
C LYS A 213 -8.14 8.25 11.40
N GLU A 214 -9.10 7.49 10.92
CA GLU A 214 -10.33 7.16 11.64
C GLU A 214 -10.09 6.11 12.74
N GLY A 215 -9.26 5.10 12.45
CA GLY A 215 -8.88 4.08 13.43
C GLY A 215 -8.17 2.88 12.80
N THR A 216 -7.51 2.07 13.63
CA THR A 216 -6.93 0.79 13.15
C THR A 216 -8.01 -0.15 12.65
N ASP A 217 -9.18 -0.17 13.29
CA ASP A 217 -10.30 -1.02 12.90
C ASP A 217 -10.85 -0.62 11.53
N SER A 218 -11.00 0.69 11.27
CA SER A 218 -11.39 1.21 9.94
C SER A 218 -10.41 0.79 8.85
N LEU A 219 -9.09 0.86 9.13
CA LEU A 219 -8.07 0.37 8.21
C LEU A 219 -8.27 -1.13 7.91
N PHE A 220 -8.41 -1.98 8.92
CA PHE A 220 -8.60 -3.42 8.69
C PHE A 220 -9.88 -3.72 7.90
N VAL A 221 -10.98 -3.02 8.19
CA VAL A 221 -12.23 -3.12 7.42
C VAL A 221 -11.99 -2.76 5.95
N ALA A 222 -11.30 -1.66 5.67
CA ALA A 222 -10.98 -1.23 4.31
C ALA A 222 -10.13 -2.26 3.55
N LEU A 223 -9.11 -2.83 4.21
CA LEU A 223 -8.24 -3.86 3.62
C LEU A 223 -8.99 -5.15 3.33
N HIS A 224 -9.83 -5.61 4.27
CA HIS A 224 -10.64 -6.81 4.07
C HIS A 224 -11.70 -6.62 2.99
N ALA A 225 -12.37 -5.46 2.95
CA ALA A 225 -13.32 -5.14 1.89
C ALA A 225 -12.64 -5.14 0.51
N ARG A 226 -11.45 -4.55 0.41
CA ARG A 226 -10.63 -4.58 -0.81
C ARG A 226 -10.24 -6.00 -1.20
N LEU A 227 -9.77 -6.82 -0.26
CA LEU A 227 -9.45 -8.22 -0.53
C LEU A 227 -10.66 -9.02 -1.01
N GLY A 228 -11.85 -8.75 -0.48
CA GLY A 228 -13.10 -9.37 -0.91
C GLY A 228 -13.49 -9.02 -2.34
N HIS A 229 -12.99 -7.93 -2.91
CA HIS A 229 -13.19 -7.60 -4.32
C HIS A 229 -12.33 -8.44 -5.28
N PHE A 230 -11.23 -9.01 -4.79
CA PHE A 230 -10.28 -9.81 -5.59
C PHE A 230 -10.42 -11.32 -5.38
N ARG A 231 -11.39 -11.77 -4.59
CA ARG A 231 -11.64 -13.18 -4.27
C ARG A 231 -13.02 -13.59 -4.76
#